data_AF-Q4S9Q7-F1
#
_entry.id   AF-Q4S9Q7-F1
#
_cell.length_a   1.000
_cell.length_b   1.000
_cell.length_c   1.000
_cell.angle_alpha   90.00
_cell.angle_beta   90.00
_cell.angle_gamma   90.00
#
_symmetry.space_group_name_H-M   'P 1'
#
loop_
_entity.id
_entity.type
_entity.pdbx_description
1 polymer ?
#
loop_
_entity_poly.entity_id
_entity_poly.type
_entity_poly.pdbx_seq_one_letter_code
_entity_poly.pdbx_strand_id
1 'polypeptide(L)'
;SRHLLDTEDELSDLQADKVPSEVRDWLACTFSRKMGVAKRRAEEKPRFRSIVHAVQAGIFVERMYRRTSNMAGLTYPPTALTALKEVDQWSFNVFFFHKATGQHALKFLVYDLLTRYDLINRFRVNASFINTFA
;
A
#
# COMPACT_ATOMS: atom_id res chain seq x y z
N SER A 1 -27.58 7.41 -27.33
CA SER A 1 -26.58 6.46 -27.86
C SER A 1 -25.23 6.76 -27.24
N ARG A 2 -24.71 5.87 -26.38
CA ARG A 2 -23.43 6.07 -25.69
C ARG A 2 -22.30 5.69 -26.66
N HIS A 3 -21.66 6.71 -27.21
CA HIS A 3 -20.36 6.63 -27.89
C HIS A 3 -19.27 6.51 -26.81
N LEU A 4 -19.25 5.38 -26.09
CA LEU A 4 -18.18 5.07 -25.14
C LEU A 4 -17.28 4.01 -25.76
N LEU A 5 -16.08 4.47 -26.10
CA LEU A 5 -14.84 3.70 -26.16
C LEU A 5 -14.66 2.84 -27.41
N ASP A 6 -14.40 3.51 -28.53
CA ASP A 6 -13.66 2.96 -29.67
C ASP A 6 -12.14 2.96 -29.40
N THR A 7 -11.74 2.78 -28.15
CA THR A 7 -10.32 2.66 -27.73
C THR A 7 -9.84 1.20 -27.74
N GLU A 8 -10.71 0.25 -28.10
CA GLU A 8 -10.27 -1.13 -28.32
C GLU A 8 -9.50 -1.27 -29.64
N ASP A 9 -9.64 -0.32 -30.58
CA ASP A 9 -9.04 -0.43 -31.92
C ASP A 9 -7.63 0.20 -32.05
N GLU A 10 -7.19 1.03 -31.08
CA GLU A 10 -5.82 1.58 -31.07
C GLU A 10 -4.76 0.60 -30.50
N LEU A 11 -5.20 -0.56 -29.98
CA LEU A 11 -4.31 -1.63 -29.51
C LEU A 11 -4.11 -2.74 -30.55
N SER A 12 -4.87 -2.72 -31.65
CA SER A 12 -4.81 -3.67 -32.77
C SER A 12 -3.46 -3.61 -33.52
N ASP A 13 -2.80 -2.44 -33.50
CA ASP A 13 -1.56 -2.15 -34.22
C ASP A 13 -0.29 -2.50 -33.42
N LEU A 14 -0.41 -2.89 -32.14
CA LEU A 14 0.72 -3.43 -31.40
C LEU A 14 0.98 -4.86 -31.88
N GLN A 15 2.07 -5.07 -32.61
CA GLN A 15 2.58 -6.41 -32.92
C GLN A 15 2.83 -7.19 -31.60
N ALA A 16 1.82 -7.92 -31.13
CA ALA A 16 1.87 -8.76 -29.95
C ALA A 16 2.97 -9.84 -30.04
N ASP A 17 3.49 -10.10 -31.24
CA ASP A 17 4.62 -10.98 -31.52
C ASP A 17 5.99 -10.44 -31.07
N LYS A 18 6.09 -9.17 -30.68
CA LYS A 18 7.34 -8.57 -30.13
C LYS A 18 7.46 -8.66 -28.62
N VAL A 19 6.38 -9.02 -27.92
CA VAL A 19 6.37 -9.13 -26.46
C VAL A 19 6.60 -10.59 -26.07
N PRO A 20 7.62 -10.90 -25.23
CA PRO A 20 7.86 -12.26 -24.75
C PRO A 20 6.59 -12.89 -24.16
N SER A 21 6.39 -14.19 -24.41
CA SER A 21 5.21 -14.92 -23.93
C SER A 21 5.03 -14.77 -22.41
N GLU A 22 6.11 -14.76 -21.65
CA GLU A 22 6.08 -14.61 -20.19
C GLU A 22 5.49 -13.26 -19.76
N VAL A 23 5.80 -12.19 -20.49
CA VAL A 23 5.28 -10.85 -20.21
C VAL A 23 3.80 -10.77 -20.59
N ARG A 24 3.40 -11.36 -21.72
CA ARG A 24 1.99 -11.43 -22.12
C ARG A 24 1.16 -12.24 -21.13
N ASP A 25 1.68 -13.37 -20.68
CA ASP A 25 1.03 -14.23 -19.69
C ASP A 25 0.94 -13.53 -18.32
N TRP A 26 1.99 -12.81 -17.91
CA TRP A 26 1.96 -11.99 -16.70
C TRP A 26 0.92 -10.87 -16.78
N LEU A 27 0.86 -10.14 -17.89
CA LEU A 27 -0.12 -9.09 -18.12
C LEU A 27 -1.55 -9.65 -18.14
N ALA A 28 -1.76 -10.77 -18.82
CA ALA A 28 -3.07 -11.43 -18.90
C ALA A 28 -3.52 -11.93 -17.53
N CYS A 29 -2.65 -12.55 -16.74
CA CYS A 29 -3.03 -13.03 -15.40
C CYS A 29 -3.19 -11.90 -14.36
N THR A 30 -2.52 -10.75 -14.54
CA THR A 30 -2.60 -9.60 -13.62
C THR A 30 -3.78 -8.68 -13.93
N PHE A 31 -4.04 -8.40 -15.21
CA PHE A 31 -4.95 -7.33 -15.64
C PHE A 31 -6.22 -7.82 -16.36
N SER A 32 -6.34 -9.11 -16.71
CA SER A 32 -7.58 -9.63 -17.31
C SER A 32 -8.52 -10.23 -16.27
N ARG A 33 -9.82 -9.93 -16.39
CA ARG A 33 -10.90 -10.39 -15.51
C ARG A 33 -11.23 -11.89 -15.67
N LYS A 34 -10.35 -12.74 -16.20
CA LYS A 34 -10.67 -14.16 -16.49
C LYS A 34 -10.96 -14.92 -15.18
N MET A 35 -12.23 -14.92 -14.80
CA MET A 35 -12.89 -15.94 -14.00
C MET A 35 -12.63 -17.29 -14.67
N GLY A 36 -11.64 -18.03 -14.18
CA GLY A 36 -11.29 -19.33 -14.75
C GLY A 36 -9.87 -19.73 -14.41
N VAL A 37 -9.65 -20.05 -13.13
CA VAL A 37 -8.62 -20.97 -12.63
C VAL A 37 -7.31 -20.91 -13.43
N ALA A 38 -6.47 -19.91 -13.16
CA ALA A 38 -5.05 -20.23 -13.04
C ALA A 38 -5.03 -21.42 -12.08
N LYS A 39 -4.57 -22.58 -12.55
CA LYS A 39 -4.41 -23.79 -11.75
C LYS A 39 -3.62 -23.36 -10.52
N ARG A 40 -4.32 -23.02 -9.43
CA ARG A 40 -3.70 -22.72 -8.15
C ARG A 40 -2.80 -23.92 -7.95
N ARG A 41 -1.48 -23.71 -7.84
CA ARG A 41 -0.65 -24.72 -7.18
C ARG A 41 -1.43 -25.08 -5.93
N ALA A 42 -1.72 -26.37 -5.72
CA ALA A 42 -2.45 -26.80 -4.54
C ALA A 42 -1.84 -26.07 -3.35
N GLU A 43 -2.61 -25.19 -2.72
CA GLU A 43 -2.18 -24.57 -1.47
C GLU A 43 -1.88 -25.74 -0.56
N GLU A 44 -0.59 -26.03 -0.31
CA GLU A 44 -0.24 -26.99 0.71
C GLU A 44 -0.92 -26.51 1.98
N LYS A 45 -1.80 -27.33 2.54
CA LYS A 45 -2.47 -27.07 3.80
C LYS A 45 -1.39 -26.58 4.79
N PRO A 46 -1.50 -25.36 5.33
CA PRO A 46 -0.39 -24.74 6.04
C PRO A 46 0.05 -25.66 7.18
N ARG A 47 1.33 -26.07 7.14
CA ARG A 47 1.90 -26.95 8.17
C ARG A 47 1.89 -26.21 9.51
N PHE A 48 1.70 -26.93 10.61
CA PHE A 48 1.71 -26.36 11.97
C PHE A 48 2.94 -25.46 12.23
N ARG A 49 4.11 -25.83 11.71
CA ARG A 49 5.34 -25.02 11.79
C ARG A 49 5.22 -23.65 11.09
N SER A 50 4.55 -23.58 9.94
CA SER A 50 4.29 -22.32 9.23
C SER A 50 3.32 -21.43 10.01
N ILE A 51 2.30 -22.04 10.63
CA ILE A 51 1.38 -21.34 11.53
C ILE A 51 2.14 -20.76 12.73
N VAL A 52 3.00 -21.56 13.37
CA VAL A 52 3.83 -21.10 14.50
C VAL A 52 4.74 -19.95 14.10
N HIS A 53 5.42 -20.02 12.96
CA HIS A 53 6.26 -18.93 12.47
C HIS A 53 5.45 -17.66 12.18
N ALA A 54 4.25 -17.79 11.61
CA ALA A 54 3.35 -16.67 11.38
C ALA A 54 2.86 -16.03 12.69
N VAL A 55 2.52 -16.85 13.70
CA VAL A 55 2.15 -16.38 15.04
C VAL A 55 3.32 -15.68 15.73
N GLN A 56 4.52 -16.25 15.67
CA GLN A 56 5.74 -15.67 16.25
C GLN A 56 6.10 -14.34 15.58
N ALA A 57 5.98 -14.26 14.25
CA ALA A 57 6.16 -13.01 13.51
C ALA A 57 5.10 -11.97 13.92
N GLY A 58 3.83 -12.37 14.05
CA GLY A 58 2.75 -11.51 14.54
C GLY A 58 3.02 -10.94 15.93
N ILE A 59 3.42 -11.79 16.89
CA ILE A 59 3.78 -11.36 18.26
C ILE A 59 5.02 -10.46 18.25
N PHE A 60 6.02 -10.75 17.43
CA PHE A 60 7.23 -9.93 17.35
C PHE A 60 6.93 -8.53 16.79
N VAL A 61 6.13 -8.46 15.73
CA VAL A 61 5.64 -7.19 15.15
C VAL A 61 4.80 -6.42 16.17
N GLU A 62 3.87 -7.08 16.86
CA GLU A 62 3.05 -6.46 17.92
C GLU A 62 3.91 -5.91 19.07
N ARG A 63 4.94 -6.66 19.47
CA ARG A 63 5.86 -6.28 20.54
C ARG A 63 6.81 -5.15 20.13
N MET A 64 7.17 -5.07 18.84
CA MET A 64 7.89 -3.93 18.28
C MET A 64 7.00 -2.69 18.25
N TYR A 65 5.75 -2.85 17.80
CA TYR A 65 4.76 -1.79 17.75
C TYR A 65 4.48 -1.18 19.13
N ARG A 66 4.27 -2.00 20.18
CA ARG A 66 4.10 -1.51 21.58
C ARG A 66 5.35 -0.85 22.16
N ARG A 67 6.56 -1.22 21.74
CA ARG A 67 7.80 -0.62 22.26
C ARG A 67 8.08 0.78 21.72
N THR A 68 7.53 1.11 20.55
CA THR A 68 7.74 2.41 19.88
C THR A 68 6.63 3.43 20.18
N SER A 69 5.55 3.03 20.87
CA SER A 69 4.43 3.91 21.23
C SER A 69 4.64 4.59 22.59
N ASN A 70 5.45 5.64 22.63
CA ASN A 70 5.37 6.67 23.67
C ASN A 70 4.59 7.89 23.13
N MET A 71 3.77 8.45 24.02
CA MET A 71 2.56 9.24 23.81
C MET A 71 2.77 10.72 23.42
N ALA A 72 1.64 11.38 23.12
CA ALA A 72 1.42 12.77 22.67
C ALA A 72 1.60 12.96 21.15
N GLY A 73 0.81 13.86 20.55
CA GLY A 73 0.65 14.02 19.10
C GLY A 73 1.96 13.91 18.33
N LEU A 74 1.90 13.34 17.11
CA LEU A 74 3.10 13.06 16.32
C LEU A 74 4.04 14.27 16.29
N THR A 75 5.22 14.12 16.90
CA THR A 75 6.28 15.10 16.73
C THR A 75 6.95 14.82 15.40
N TYR A 76 6.77 15.73 14.44
CA TYR A 76 7.34 15.60 13.12
C TYR A 76 8.80 16.08 13.14
N PRO A 77 9.76 15.28 12.64
CA PRO A 77 11.09 15.76 12.34
C PRO A 77 11.02 16.95 11.35
N PRO A 78 11.88 17.98 11.48
CA PRO A 78 11.86 19.13 10.56
C PRO A 78 11.98 18.74 9.09
N THR A 79 12.78 17.71 8.78
CA THR A 79 12.93 17.15 7.43
C THR A 79 11.65 16.51 6.91
N ALA A 80 10.87 15.87 7.77
CA ALA A 80 9.57 15.30 7.41
C ALA A 80 8.54 16.40 7.13
N LEU A 81 8.53 17.47 7.92
CA LEU A 81 7.68 18.65 7.66
C LEU A 81 8.01 19.31 6.32
N THR A 82 9.29 19.44 5.97
CA THR A 82 9.70 19.98 4.68
C THR A 82 9.18 19.13 3.53
N ALA A 83 9.27 17.80 3.63
CA ALA A 83 8.73 16.90 2.61
C ALA A 83 7.20 16.99 2.49
N LEU A 84 6.47 17.12 3.61
CA LEU A 84 5.00 17.19 3.62
C LEU A 84 4.42 18.42 2.92
N LYS A 85 5.23 19.46 2.66
CA LYS A 85 4.81 20.61 1.83
C LYS A 85 4.55 20.22 0.38
N GLU A 86 5.17 19.15 -0.10
CA GLU A 86 5.05 18.67 -1.47
C GLU A 86 4.11 17.46 -1.59
N VAL A 87 3.40 17.10 -0.51
CA VAL A 87 2.59 15.86 -0.45
C VAL A 87 1.47 15.81 -1.50
N ASP A 88 0.98 16.98 -1.93
CA ASP A 88 -0.08 17.10 -2.95
C ASP A 88 0.50 17.12 -4.38
N GLN A 89 1.82 17.03 -4.55
CA GLN A 89 2.50 17.00 -5.84
C GLN A 89 2.75 15.56 -6.30
N TRP A 90 2.56 15.29 -7.59
CA TRP A 90 2.84 13.97 -8.18
C TRP A 90 4.32 13.55 -8.02
N SER A 91 5.22 14.52 -7.92
CA SER A 91 6.66 14.32 -7.71
C SER A 91 7.05 14.07 -6.25
N PHE A 92 6.10 13.96 -5.32
CA PHE A 92 6.38 13.74 -3.90
C PHE A 92 7.32 12.54 -3.68
N ASN A 93 8.48 12.81 -3.07
CA ASN A 93 9.49 11.79 -2.83
C ASN A 93 9.19 10.99 -1.56
N VAL A 94 8.37 9.95 -1.70
CA VAL A 94 7.99 9.05 -0.60
C VAL A 94 9.20 8.37 0.07
N PHE A 95 10.29 8.11 -0.66
CA PHE A 95 11.48 7.46 -0.12
C PHE A 95 12.30 8.41 0.77
N PHE A 96 12.41 9.68 0.37
CA PHE A 96 13.00 10.71 1.22
C PHE A 96 12.18 10.88 2.50
N PHE A 97 10.86 10.98 2.36
CA PHE A 97 9.95 11.08 3.50
C PHE A 97 10.04 9.87 4.44
N HIS A 98 10.17 8.66 3.89
CA HIS A 98 10.36 7.43 4.66
C HIS A 98 11.65 7.46 5.50
N LYS A 99 12.75 7.96 4.94
CA LYS A 99 13.99 8.15 5.71
C LYS A 99 13.83 9.25 6.77
N ALA A 100 13.21 10.37 6.41
CA ALA A 100 13.00 11.51 7.30
C ALA A 100 12.11 11.18 8.51
N THR A 101 11.21 10.20 8.37
CA THR A 101 10.30 9.71 9.42
C THR A 101 10.82 8.47 10.15
N GLY A 102 12.08 8.10 9.96
CA GLY A 102 12.67 6.93 10.62
C GLY A 102 12.01 5.61 10.22
N GLN A 103 11.71 5.44 8.93
CA GLN A 103 11.02 4.28 8.33
C GLN A 103 9.52 4.17 8.66
N HIS A 104 8.87 5.25 9.10
CA HIS A 104 7.45 5.26 9.47
C HIS A 104 6.57 6.12 8.52
N ALA A 105 6.94 6.22 7.23
CA ALA A 105 6.23 7.07 6.25
C ALA A 105 4.71 6.92 6.30
N LEU A 106 4.19 5.69 6.33
CA LEU A 106 2.75 5.45 6.30
C LEU A 106 2.04 6.10 7.49
N LYS A 107 2.54 5.88 8.71
CA LYS A 107 2.01 6.48 9.95
C LYS A 107 1.90 7.99 9.86
N PHE A 108 3.00 8.65 9.49
CA PHE A 108 3.04 10.11 9.42
C PHE A 108 2.16 10.65 8.28
N LEU A 109 2.13 9.98 7.13
CA LEU A 109 1.32 10.39 5.98
C LEU A 109 -0.18 10.24 6.26
N VAL A 110 -0.60 9.11 6.84
CA VAL A 110 -2.00 8.87 7.20
C VAL A 110 -2.46 9.90 8.22
N TYR A 111 -1.66 10.18 9.25
CA TYR A 111 -2.03 11.17 10.25
C TYR A 111 -2.09 12.59 9.66
N ASP A 112 -1.13 12.99 8.83
CA ASP A 112 -1.13 14.29 8.16
C ASP A 112 -2.39 14.46 7.30
N LEU A 113 -2.71 13.48 6.44
CA LEU A 113 -3.88 13.55 5.56
C LEU A 113 -5.19 13.55 6.35
N LEU A 114 -5.36 12.66 7.33
CA LEU A 114 -6.58 12.62 8.13
C LEU A 114 -6.79 13.91 8.94
N THR A 115 -5.71 14.54 9.40
CA THR A 115 -5.76 15.82 10.13
C THR A 115 -6.04 16.98 9.17
N ARG A 116 -5.32 17.06 8.05
CA ARG A 116 -5.42 18.15 7.06
C ARG A 116 -6.82 18.24 6.44
N TYR A 117 -7.46 17.10 6.21
CA TYR A 117 -8.82 17.01 5.68
C TYR A 117 -9.92 16.92 6.76
N ASP A 118 -9.58 17.17 8.03
CA ASP A 118 -10.51 17.13 9.18
C ASP A 118 -11.29 15.80 9.34
N LEU A 119 -10.74 14.71 8.81
CA LEU A 119 -11.40 13.40 8.79
C LEU A 119 -11.42 12.75 10.18
N ILE A 120 -10.43 13.05 11.02
CA ILE A 120 -10.38 12.57 12.42
C ILE A 120 -11.61 13.07 13.19
N ASN A 121 -11.90 14.37 13.13
CA ASN A 121 -13.03 14.96 13.84
C ASN A 121 -14.36 14.56 13.19
N ARG A 122 -14.43 14.64 11.86
CA ARG A 122 -15.64 14.33 11.09
C ARG A 122 -16.17 12.92 11.34
N PHE A 123 -15.27 11.94 11.41
CA PHE A 123 -15.64 10.53 11.62
C PHE A 123 -15.43 10.05 13.06
N ARG A 124 -15.05 10.95 13.97
CA ARG A 124 -14.74 10.61 15.38
C ARG A 124 -13.76 9.44 15.50
N VAL A 125 -12.73 9.45 14.64
CA VAL A 125 -11.75 8.36 14.59
C VAL A 125 -10.94 8.37 15.88
N ASN A 126 -10.90 7.24 16.58
CA ASN A 126 -10.08 7.14 17.79
C ASN A 126 -8.60 7.24 17.41
N ALA A 127 -7.88 8.20 18.02
CA ALA A 127 -6.46 8.38 17.79
C ALA A 127 -5.64 7.11 18.09
N SER A 128 -6.10 6.24 19.01
CA SER A 128 -5.47 4.95 19.28
C SER A 128 -5.55 3.97 18.10
N PHE A 129 -6.61 4.06 17.29
CA PHE A 129 -6.82 3.22 16.12
C PHE A 129 -5.88 3.62 14.98
N ILE A 130 -5.74 4.92 14.72
CA ILE A 130 -4.82 5.44 13.69
C ILE A 130 -3.39 5.03 14.00
N ASN A 131 -3.00 5.09 15.29
CA ASN A 131 -1.70 4.63 15.71
C ASN A 131 -1.54 3.12 15.44
N THR A 132 -2.52 2.30 15.81
CA THR A 132 -2.42 0.82 15.70
C THR A 132 -2.39 0.32 14.26
N PHE A 133 -2.99 1.09 13.35
CA PHE A 133 -3.12 0.71 11.95
C PHE A 133 -1.88 1.03 11.09
N ALA A 134 -1.11 2.07 11.44
CA ALA A 134 -0.08 2.67 10.57
C ALA A 134 1.30 2.79 11.23
#